data_AF-A0A1C1D1Y4-F1
#
_entry.id   AF-A0A1C1D1Y4-F1
#
_cell.length_a   1.000
_cell.length_b   1.000
_cell.length_c   1.000
_cell.angle_alpha   90.00
_cell.angle_beta   90.00
_cell.angle_gamma   90.00
#
_symmetry.space_group_name_H-M   'P 1'
#
loop_
_entity.id
_entity.type
_entity.pdbx_description
1 polymer ?
#
loop_
_entity_poly.entity_id
_entity_poly.type
_entity_poly.pdbx_seq_one_letter_code
_entity_poly.pdbx_strand_id
1 'polypeptide(L)' 'MAGAPSGKPVWKGNHPVGQINAAPRLYRVAATGLGAAMWFFLFYRMKQDGPALLGWKHPWDH' A
#
# COMPACT_ATOMS: atom_id res chain seq x y z
N MET A 1 20.40 -5.25 33.72
CA MET A 1 19.01 -5.22 33.20
C MET A 1 18.93 -6.24 32.07
N ALA A 2 18.24 -7.37 32.26
CA ALA A 2 18.11 -8.40 31.25
C ALA A 2 17.13 -7.91 30.16
N GLY A 3 17.62 -7.71 28.93
CA GLY A 3 16.80 -7.33 27.79
C GLY A 3 15.81 -8.45 27.46
N ALA A 4 14.53 -8.11 27.34
CA ALA A 4 13.50 -9.05 26.91
C ALA A 4 13.84 -9.58 25.50
N PRO A 5 13.90 -10.90 25.27
CA PRO A 5 14.14 -11.44 23.95
C PRO A 5 12.93 -11.11 23.07
N SER A 6 13.07 -10.11 22.20
CA SER A 6 12.11 -9.73 21.17
C SER A 6 12.11 -10.76 20.03
N GLY A 7 11.85 -12.02 20.36
CA GLY A 7 11.64 -13.10 19.40
C GLY A 7 10.15 -13.32 19.23
N LYS A 8 9.61 -13.06 18.03
CA LYS A 8 8.26 -13.48 17.67
C LYS A 8 8.16 -15.00 17.81
N PRO A 9 7.23 -15.54 18.64
CA PRO A 9 7.14 -16.98 18.85
C PRO A 9 6.78 -17.66 17.54
N VAL A 10 7.69 -18.48 17.03
CA VAL A 10 7.44 -19.34 15.88
C VAL A 10 6.74 -20.58 16.41
N TRP A 11 5.40 -20.56 16.39
CA TRP A 11 4.58 -21.70 16.80
C TRP A 11 4.79 -22.84 15.80
N LYS A 12 5.51 -23.88 16.23
CA LYS A 12 5.76 -25.10 15.46
C LYS A 12 5.03 -26.26 16.12
N GLY A 13 3.78 -26.52 15.71
CA GLY A 13 2.95 -27.59 16.26
C GLY A 13 1.87 -28.07 15.30
N ASN A 14 1.27 -29.22 15.59
CA ASN A 14 0.10 -29.77 14.88
C ASN A 14 -1.13 -28.94 15.23
N HIS A 15 -1.31 -27.83 14.53
CA HIS A 15 -2.50 -26.99 14.60
C HIS A 15 -3.31 -27.20 13.31
N PRO A 16 -4.65 -27.14 13.37
CA PRO A 16 -5.53 -27.45 12.23
C PRO A 16 -5.41 -26.43 11.09
N VAL A 17 -4.77 -25.29 11.35
CA VAL A 17 -4.45 -24.30 10.32
C VAL A 17 -3.24 -24.86 9.56
N GLY A 18 -3.50 -25.51 8.43
CA GLY A 18 -2.45 -25.93 7.51
C GLY A 18 -1.49 -24.75 7.24
N GLN A 19 -0.19 -25.05 7.10
CA GLN A 19 0.83 -24.04 6.90
C GLN A 19 0.38 -23.05 5.83
N ILE A 20 0.13 -21.79 6.23
CA ILE A 20 -0.20 -20.72 5.30
C ILE A 20 1.08 -20.46 4.52
N ASN A 21 1.21 -21.14 3.38
CA ASN A 21 2.36 -21.00 2.50
C ASN A 21 2.52 -19.52 2.18
N ALA A 22 3.72 -18.99 2.40
CA ALA A 22 4.03 -17.62 2.08
C ALA A 22 3.62 -17.35 0.62
N ALA A 23 2.71 -16.40 0.42
CA ALA A 23 2.20 -16.10 -0.91
C ALA A 23 3.37 -15.94 -1.90
N PRO A 24 3.28 -16.51 -3.10
CA PRO A 24 4.38 -16.50 -4.06
C PRO A 24 4.86 -15.08 -4.29
N ARG A 25 6.17 -14.88 -4.47
CA ARG A 25 6.79 -13.55 -4.55
C ARG A 25 6.12 -12.67 -5.60
N LEU A 26 5.74 -13.26 -6.74
CA LEU A 26 5.01 -12.59 -7.81
C LEU A 26 3.66 -12.04 -7.36
N TYR A 27 2.90 -12.76 -6.53
CA TYR A 27 1.63 -12.27 -5.99
C TYR A 27 1.85 -11.04 -5.10
N ARG A 28 2.89 -11.05 -4.26
CA ARG A 28 3.23 -9.89 -3.42
C ARG A 28 3.59 -8.67 -4.27
N VAL A 29 4.41 -8.85 -5.30
CA VAL A 29 4.82 -7.77 -6.21
C VAL A 29 3.62 -7.26 -7.00
N ALA A 30 2.76 -8.12 -7.53
CA ALA A 30 1.55 -7.71 -8.23
C ALA A 30 0.58 -6.95 -7.31
N ALA A 31 0.37 -7.43 -6.08
CA ALA A 31 -0.45 -6.75 -5.09
C ALA A 31 0.11 -5.37 -4.72
N THR A 32 1.41 -5.28 -4.45
CA THR A 32 2.10 -4.01 -4.20
C THR A 32 2.03 -3.08 -5.41
N GLY A 33 2.23 -3.61 -6.63
CA GLY A 33 2.15 -2.85 -7.88
C GLY A 33 0.76 -2.30 -8.15
N LEU A 34 -0.29 -3.09 -7.90
CA LEU A 34 -1.68 -2.66 -8.05
C LEU A 34 -2.04 -1.57 -7.04
N GLY A 35 -1.64 -1.73 -5.77
CA GLY A 35 -1.81 -0.69 -4.76
C GLY A 35 -1.02 0.58 -5.08
N ALA A 36 0.21 0.44 -5.58
CA ALA A 36 1.03 1.56 -6.02
C ALA A 36 0.42 2.27 -7.24
N ALA A 37 -0.15 1.53 -8.21
CA ALA A 37 -0.84 2.10 -9.36
C ALA A 37 -2.09 2.90 -8.94
N MET A 38 -2.84 2.40 -7.95
CA MET A 38 -3.98 3.13 -7.37
C MET A 38 -3.52 4.45 -6.74
N TRP A 39 -2.52 4.42 -5.88
CA TRP A 39 -1.98 5.65 -5.27
C TRP A 39 -1.38 6.60 -6.30
N PHE A 40 -0.66 6.07 -7.29
CA PHE A 40 -0.13 6.84 -8.41
C PHE A 40 -1.24 7.58 -9.14
N PHE A 41 -2.36 6.91 -9.42
CA PHE A 41 -3.52 7.54 -10.05
C PHE A 41 -4.10 8.68 -9.22
N LEU A 42 -4.22 8.50 -7.89
CA LEU A 42 -4.71 9.55 -7.00
C LEU A 42 -3.79 10.77 -7.00
N PHE A 43 -2.47 10.59 -6.89
CA PHE A 43 -1.51 11.70 -6.92
C PHE A 43 -1.41 12.36 -8.30
N TYR A 44 -1.51 11.56 -9.37
CA TYR A 44 -1.58 12.07 -10.73
C TYR A 44 -2.82 12.96 -10.91
N ARG A 45 -3.98 12.47 -10.49
CA ARG A 45 -5.25 13.20 -10.57
C ARG A 45 -5.24 14.44 -9.67
N MET A 46 -4.71 14.38 -8.45
CA MET A 46 -4.51 15.56 -7.60
C MET A 46 -3.61 16.61 -8.26
N LYS A 47 -2.60 16.20 -9.03
CA LYS A 47 -1.75 17.15 -9.77
C LYS A 47 -2.46 17.75 -10.99
N GLN A 48 -3.38 17.02 -11.62
CA GLN A 48 -4.18 17.52 -12.75
C GLN A 48 -5.35 18.40 -12.31
N ASP A 49 -6.04 18.02 -11.24
CA ASP A 49 -7.18 18.75 -10.66
C ASP A 49 -6.74 19.82 -9.66
N GLY A 50 -5.50 19.75 -9.15
CA GLY A 50 -4.92 20.75 -8.24
C GLY A 50 -4.92 22.16 -8.83
N PRO A 51 -4.52 22.37 -10.10
CA PRO A 51 -4.69 23.64 -10.80
C PRO A 51 -6.15 24.08 -10.98
N ALA A 52 -7.08 23.13 -11.10
CA ALA A 52 -8.51 23.47 -11.20
C ALA A 52 -9.05 24.05 -9.87
N LEU A 53 -8.47 23.64 -8.73
CA LEU A 53 -8.77 24.20 -7.42
C LEU A 53 -7.94 25.44 -7.07
N LEU A 54 -6.77 25.65 -7.68
CA LEU A 54 -5.94 26.84 -7.46
C LEU A 54 -6.47 28.11 -8.16
N GLY A 55 -7.67 28.08 -8.75
CA GLY A 55 -8.45 29.28 -9.05
C GLY A 55 -7.86 30.25 -10.06
N TRP A 56 -6.77 29.88 -10.76
CA TRP A 56 -6.13 30.73 -11.79
C TRP A 56 -6.85 30.72 -13.15
N LYS A 57 -7.97 30.01 -13.26
CA LYS A 57 -8.88 30.14 -14.41
C LYS A 57 -10.31 30.24 -13.92
N HIS A 58 -10.78 31.47 -13.74
CA HIS A 58 -12.20 31.72 -13.64
C HIS A 58 -12.83 31.41 -15.01
N PRO A 59 -13.93 30.63 -15.09
CA PRO A 59 -14.56 30.27 -16.37
C PRO A 59 -15.16 31.43 -17.20
N TRP A 60 -14.96 32.70 -16.82
CA TRP A 60 -15.51 33.86 -17.54
C TRP A 60 -14.57 35.07 -17.65
N ASP A 61 -13.26 34.92 -17.40
CA ASP A 61 -12.28 35.95 -17.78
C ASP A 61 -11.92 35.77 -19.27
N HIS A 62 -12.83 36.23 -20.12
CA HIS A 62 -12.64 36.48 -21.54
C HIS A 62 -12.81 37.96 -21.84
#